data_AF-A0A3C1JK69-F1
#
_entry.id   AF-A0A3C1JK69-F1
#
_cell.length_a   1.000
_cell.length_b   1.000
_cell.length_c   1.000
_cell.angle_alpha   90.00
_cell.angle_beta   90.00
_cell.angle_gamma   90.00
#
_symmetry.space_group_name_H-M   'P 1'
#
loop_
_entity.id
_entity.type
_entity.pdbx_description
1 polymer ?
#
loop_
_entity_poly.entity_id
_entity_poly.type
_entity_poly.pdbx_seq_one_letter_code
_entity_poly.pdbx_strand_id
1 'polypeptide(L)'
;MAGEQVVTLGANEHGLHGASLRIAMVVGEDEYDSRGRPRDDRDASGGLWSYVDARDVAQAARLAVMHLDGLGVGNHIFNVGAADSHTRTPVGEVIERWVPELAPLAHGFDGAPYSIAKARSILGYAPRYSWRDHA
;
A
#
# COMPACT_ATOMS: atom_id res chain seq x y z
N MET A 1 1.65 -10.34 10.83
CA MET A 1 2.30 -11.56 10.30
C MET A 1 1.58 -12.84 10.73
N ALA A 2 1.23 -13.02 12.02
CA ALA A 2 0.56 -14.26 12.47
C ALA A 2 -0.74 -14.60 11.71
N GLY A 3 -1.60 -13.61 11.42
CA GLY A 3 -2.85 -13.84 10.66
C GLY A 3 -2.62 -14.35 9.23
N GLU A 4 -1.63 -13.83 8.51
CA GLU A 4 -1.30 -14.30 7.15
C GLU A 4 -0.85 -15.77 7.17
N GLN A 5 -0.06 -16.15 8.17
CA GLN A 5 0.45 -17.51 8.30
C GLN A 5 -0.67 -18.52 8.61
N VAL A 6 -1.68 -18.11 9.38
CA VAL A 6 -2.87 -18.93 9.63
C VAL A 6 -3.68 -19.16 8.36
N VAL A 7 -3.90 -18.12 7.56
CA VAL A 7 -4.61 -18.25 6.27
C VAL A 7 -3.81 -19.10 5.29
N THR A 8 -2.49 -18.93 5.24
CA THR A 8 -1.61 -19.77 4.42
C THR A 8 -1.67 -21.24 4.84
N LEU A 9 -1.65 -21.53 6.15
CA LEU A 9 -1.77 -22.89 6.66
C LEU A 9 -3.10 -23.52 6.23
N GLY A 10 -4.22 -22.84 6.47
CA GLY A 10 -5.54 -23.34 6.07
C GLY A 10 -5.69 -23.50 4.56
N ALA A 11 -5.06 -22.63 3.76
CA ALA A 11 -5.03 -22.77 2.31
C ALA A 11 -4.27 -24.04 1.87
N ASN A 12 -3.13 -24.31 2.50
CA ASN A 12 -2.30 -25.47 2.18
C ASN A 12 -2.93 -26.79 2.66
N GLU A 13 -3.54 -26.80 3.85
CA GLU A 13 -4.06 -28.02 4.48
C GLU A 13 -5.49 -28.35 4.05
N HIS A 14 -6.30 -27.34 3.74
CA HIS A 14 -7.74 -27.50 3.49
C HIS A 14 -8.21 -26.92 2.16
N GLY A 15 -7.29 -26.44 1.32
CA GLY A 15 -7.65 -25.90 0.01
C GLY A 15 -8.42 -24.58 0.08
N LEU A 16 -8.25 -23.80 1.16
CA LEU A 16 -8.91 -22.50 1.28
C LEU A 16 -8.40 -21.51 0.23
N HIS A 17 -9.33 -20.69 -0.25
CA HIS A 17 -9.04 -19.50 -1.03
C HIS A 17 -8.90 -18.32 -0.06
N GLY A 18 -7.72 -17.70 -0.03
CA GLY A 18 -7.40 -16.62 0.88
C GLY A 18 -6.83 -15.41 0.16
N ALA A 19 -7.22 -14.21 0.60
CA ALA A 19 -6.59 -12.97 0.22
C ALA A 19 -6.20 -12.18 1.47
N SER A 20 -4.91 -11.85 1.61
CA SER A 20 -4.39 -11.06 2.73
C SER A 20 -4.06 -9.65 2.25
N LEU A 21 -4.63 -8.65 2.88
CA LEU A 21 -4.39 -7.24 2.56
C LEU A 21 -3.41 -6.61 3.54
N ARG A 22 -2.28 -6.13 3.03
CA ARG A 22 -1.30 -5.33 3.77
C ARG A 22 -1.60 -3.87 3.55
N ILE A 23 -2.38 -3.33 4.46
CA ILE A 23 -2.89 -1.97 4.38
C ILE A 23 -1.82 -1.02 4.94
N ALA A 24 -1.46 0.00 4.17
CA ALA A 24 -0.57 1.07 4.62
C ALA A 24 -1.26 1.91 5.73
N MET A 25 -0.61 2.96 6.22
CA MET A 25 -1.26 3.87 7.16
C MET A 25 -2.54 4.46 6.55
N VAL A 26 -3.67 4.26 7.21
CA VAL A 26 -4.98 4.66 6.69
C VAL A 26 -5.27 6.11 7.07
N VAL A 27 -5.72 6.88 6.09
CA VAL A 27 -6.21 8.26 6.24
C VAL A 27 -7.72 8.27 5.97
N GLY A 28 -8.50 8.70 6.95
CA GLY A 28 -9.93 8.97 6.79
C GLY A 28 -10.20 10.24 5.98
N GLU A 29 -11.40 10.33 5.41
CA GLU A 29 -11.84 11.48 4.62
C GLU A 29 -11.81 12.80 5.42
N ASP A 30 -12.05 12.74 6.73
CA ASP A 30 -11.98 13.84 7.68
C ASP A 30 -10.58 14.04 8.30
N GLU A 31 -9.61 13.18 7.97
CA GLU A 31 -8.27 13.20 8.56
C GLU A 31 -7.22 13.88 7.67
N TYR A 32 -7.58 14.35 6.47
CA TYR A 32 -6.65 15.01 5.55
C TYR A 32 -6.00 16.28 6.14
N ASP A 33 -6.74 17.02 6.96
CA ASP A 33 -6.24 18.19 7.68
C ASP A 33 -5.34 17.85 8.87
N SER A 34 -5.11 16.57 9.17
CA SER A 34 -4.25 16.12 10.26
C SER A 34 -3.29 15.02 9.80
N ARG A 35 -3.71 13.75 9.84
CA ARG A 35 -2.89 12.59 9.49
C ARG A 35 -2.56 12.49 8.01
N GLY A 36 -3.43 13.02 7.15
CA GLY A 36 -3.23 13.05 5.70
C GLY A 36 -2.35 14.21 5.22
N ARG A 37 -1.83 15.06 6.12
CA ARG A 37 -0.85 16.08 5.73
C ARG A 37 0.45 15.39 5.31
N PRO A 38 1.12 15.88 4.24
CA PRO A 38 2.41 15.34 3.83
C PRO A 38 3.41 15.41 4.97
N ARG A 39 4.10 14.29 5.18
CA ARG A 39 5.15 14.13 6.18
C ARG A 39 6.40 14.90 5.78
N ASP A 40 7.22 15.16 6.78
CA ASP A 40 8.58 15.65 6.59
C ASP A 40 9.44 14.59 5.88
N ASP A 41 10.36 15.04 5.03
CA ASP A 41 11.25 14.16 4.26
C ASP A 41 12.14 13.29 5.17
N ARG A 42 12.39 13.66 6.43
CA ARG A 42 13.15 12.83 7.39
C ARG A 42 12.27 11.86 8.16
N ASP A 43 10.96 12.04 8.14
CA ASP A 43 10.01 11.22 8.89
C ASP A 43 9.46 10.07 8.03
N ALA A 44 10.25 9.00 7.91
CA ALA A 44 9.84 7.77 7.22
C ALA A 44 8.87 6.89 8.05
N SER A 45 8.39 7.38 9.20
CA SER A 45 7.49 6.61 10.06
C SER A 45 6.13 6.37 9.38
N GLY A 46 5.42 5.33 9.81
CA GLY A 46 4.12 4.98 9.22
C GLY A 46 4.19 4.20 7.90
N GLY A 47 5.34 3.60 7.57
CA GLY A 47 5.47 2.71 6.42
C GLY A 47 6.24 3.30 5.25
N LEU A 48 7.36 3.97 5.50
CA LEU A 48 8.21 4.59 4.48
C LEU A 48 7.40 5.55 3.61
N TRP A 49 6.71 6.52 4.22
CA TRP A 49 5.85 7.47 3.52
C TRP A 49 4.73 6.82 2.68
N SER A 50 4.38 5.56 2.92
CA SER A 50 3.21 4.95 2.29
C SER A 50 1.97 5.24 3.13
N TYR A 51 0.86 5.51 2.46
CA TYR A 51 -0.45 5.72 3.10
C TYR A 51 -1.54 5.22 2.16
N VAL A 52 -2.79 5.24 2.60
CA VAL A 52 -3.95 4.96 1.77
C VAL A 52 -5.20 5.62 2.33
N ASP A 53 -6.08 6.11 1.46
CA ASP A 53 -7.39 6.61 1.86
C ASP A 53 -8.31 5.44 2.25
N ALA A 54 -9.12 5.61 3.30
CA ALA A 54 -10.05 4.58 3.77
C ALA A 54 -11.02 4.06 2.70
N ARG A 55 -11.44 4.90 1.74
CA ARG A 55 -12.30 4.57 0.60
C ARG A 55 -11.57 3.71 -0.42
N ASP A 56 -10.26 3.90 -0.58
CA ASP A 56 -9.42 3.04 -1.40
C ASP A 56 -9.15 1.68 -0.72
N VAL A 57 -9.05 1.64 0.62
CA VAL A 57 -9.04 0.36 1.37
C VAL A 57 -10.34 -0.41 1.15
N ALA A 58 -11.49 0.25 1.23
CA ALA A 58 -12.78 -0.37 0.96
C ALA A 58 -12.88 -0.90 -0.47
N GLN A 59 -12.32 -0.16 -1.45
CA GLN A 59 -12.20 -0.62 -2.83
C GLN A 59 -11.39 -1.93 -2.92
N ALA A 60 -10.20 -1.97 -2.33
CA ALA A 60 -9.33 -3.14 -2.34
C ALA A 60 -9.99 -4.36 -1.67
N ALA A 61 -10.64 -4.16 -0.52
CA ALA A 61 -11.36 -5.22 0.19
C ALA A 61 -12.51 -5.79 -0.66
N ARG A 62 -13.32 -4.93 -1.28
CA ARG A 62 -14.39 -5.36 -2.19
C ARG A 62 -13.83 -6.16 -3.37
N LEU A 63 -12.75 -5.69 -4.00
CA LEU A 63 -12.14 -6.37 -5.15
C LEU A 63 -11.56 -7.73 -4.75
N ALA A 64 -10.90 -7.83 -3.60
CA ALA A 64 -10.35 -9.08 -3.09
C ALA A 64 -11.44 -10.14 -2.86
N VAL A 65 -12.58 -9.75 -2.28
CA VAL A 65 -13.73 -10.66 -2.09
C VAL A 65 -14.32 -11.08 -3.43
N MET A 66 -14.50 -10.15 -4.36
CA MET A 66 -15.12 -10.45 -5.67
C MET A 66 -14.27 -11.38 -6.55
N HIS A 67 -12.94 -11.34 -6.40
CA HIS A 67 -12.03 -12.16 -7.22
C HIS A 67 -11.54 -13.42 -6.49
N LEU A 68 -11.92 -13.63 -5.22
CA LEU A 68 -11.33 -14.66 -4.34
C LEU A 68 -11.32 -16.06 -4.97
N ASP A 69 -12.43 -16.47 -5.58
CA ASP A 69 -12.54 -17.78 -6.24
C ASP A 69 -11.61 -17.89 -7.46
N GLY A 70 -11.46 -16.79 -8.20
CA GLY A 70 -10.61 -16.70 -9.40
C GLY A 70 -9.11 -16.62 -9.11
N LEU A 71 -8.69 -16.33 -7.87
CA LEU A 71 -7.29 -16.35 -7.47
C LEU A 71 -6.73 -17.77 -7.37
N GLY A 72 -7.60 -18.77 -7.25
CA GLY A 72 -7.24 -20.15 -6.97
C GLY A 72 -6.89 -20.40 -5.50
N VAL A 73 -6.78 -21.68 -5.16
CA VAL A 73 -6.41 -22.16 -3.82
C VAL A 73 -5.07 -21.56 -3.40
N GLY A 74 -4.99 -21.06 -2.16
CA GLY A 74 -3.79 -20.40 -1.66
C GLY A 74 -4.10 -19.10 -0.92
N ASN A 75 -3.10 -18.57 -0.23
CA ASN A 75 -3.14 -17.23 0.33
C ASN A 75 -2.46 -16.24 -0.62
N HIS A 76 -3.22 -15.28 -1.13
CA HIS A 76 -2.75 -14.25 -2.04
C HIS A 76 -2.58 -12.93 -1.30
N ILE A 77 -1.33 -12.54 -1.09
CA ILE A 77 -1.01 -11.30 -0.37
C ILE A 77 -0.97 -10.12 -1.35
N PHE A 78 -1.58 -9.00 -0.95
CA PHE A 78 -1.63 -7.75 -1.71
C PHE A 78 -1.27 -6.55 -0.82
N ASN A 79 -0.40 -5.67 -1.31
CA ASN A 79 -0.21 -4.36 -0.69
C ASN A 79 -1.33 -3.42 -1.12
N VAL A 80 -1.88 -2.68 -0.15
CA VAL A 80 -2.94 -1.69 -0.35
C VAL A 80 -2.40 -0.34 0.11
N GLY A 81 -2.11 0.50 -0.88
CA GLY A 81 -1.50 1.82 -0.75
C GLY A 81 -2.12 2.81 -1.74
N ALA A 82 -1.88 4.10 -1.54
CA ALA A 82 -2.18 5.16 -2.49
C ALA A 82 -1.30 5.04 -3.75
N ALA A 83 -1.63 5.80 -4.79
CA ALA A 83 -0.81 5.87 -6.01
C ALA A 83 0.50 6.65 -5.79
N ASP A 84 0.56 7.47 -4.76
CA ASP A 84 1.66 8.38 -4.45
C ASP A 84 2.21 8.22 -3.03
N SER A 85 3.33 8.89 -2.77
CA SER A 85 3.93 8.96 -1.44
C SER A 85 3.29 10.04 -0.57
N HIS A 86 3.40 9.85 0.74
CA HIS A 86 2.97 10.78 1.77
C HIS A 86 4.00 11.89 2.02
N THR A 87 4.69 12.34 0.98
CA THR A 87 5.73 13.40 1.01
C THR A 87 5.55 14.37 -0.15
N ARG A 88 5.98 15.61 0.04
CA ARG A 88 6.04 16.59 -1.06
C ARG A 88 7.17 16.28 -2.04
N THR A 89 8.34 15.96 -1.49
CA THR A 89 9.52 15.62 -2.28
C THR A 89 9.39 14.18 -2.81
N PRO A 90 9.74 13.92 -4.08
CA PRO A 90 9.79 12.55 -4.62
C PRO A 90 10.67 11.65 -3.75
N VAL A 91 10.22 10.43 -3.48
CA VAL A 91 10.93 9.55 -2.52
C VAL A 91 12.34 9.21 -2.99
N GLY A 92 12.59 9.12 -4.30
CA GLY A 92 13.94 8.96 -4.84
C GLY A 92 14.90 10.04 -4.34
N GLU A 93 14.49 11.31 -4.43
CA GLU A 93 15.26 12.46 -3.93
C GLU A 93 15.39 12.48 -2.40
N VAL A 94 14.33 12.06 -1.69
CA VAL A 94 14.36 11.93 -0.21
C VAL A 94 15.42 10.92 0.21
N ILE A 95 15.47 9.75 -0.44
CA ILE A 95 16.45 8.70 -0.15
C ILE A 95 17.86 9.18 -0.51
N GLU A 96 18.06 9.76 -1.69
CA GLU A 96 19.38 10.30 -2.10
C GLU A 96 19.91 11.34 -1.08
N ARG A 97 19.03 12.16 -0.51
CA ARG A 97 19.39 13.22 0.45
C ARG A 97 19.64 12.70 1.87
N TRP A 98 18.79 11.81 2.37
CA TRP A 98 18.77 11.44 3.80
C TRP A 98 19.31 10.05 4.10
N VAL A 99 19.41 9.18 3.08
CA VAL A 99 19.88 7.79 3.19
C VAL A 99 20.83 7.49 2.02
N PRO A 100 21.97 8.20 1.92
CA PRO A 100 22.85 8.19 0.75
C PRO A 100 23.38 6.80 0.37
N GLU A 101 23.44 5.87 1.33
CA GLU A 101 23.80 4.46 1.09
C GLU A 101 22.81 3.73 0.16
N LEU A 102 21.56 4.20 0.07
CA LEU A 102 20.52 3.65 -0.81
C LEU A 102 20.33 4.47 -2.09
N ALA A 103 21.10 5.55 -2.29
CA ALA A 103 21.01 6.39 -3.49
C ALA A 103 21.08 5.58 -4.82
N PRO A 104 21.94 4.55 -4.97
CA PRO A 104 21.97 3.75 -6.20
C PRO A 104 20.67 2.99 -6.49
N LEU A 105 19.86 2.72 -5.46
CA LEU A 105 18.56 2.04 -5.58
C LEU A 105 17.39 3.01 -5.77
N ALA A 106 17.59 4.27 -5.42
CA ALA A 106 16.58 5.33 -5.47
C ALA A 106 16.61 6.16 -6.75
N HIS A 107 17.68 6.03 -7.55
CA HIS A 107 17.86 6.82 -8.75
C HIS A 107 16.71 6.61 -9.76
N GLY A 108 16.01 7.70 -10.09
CA GLY A 108 14.85 7.67 -11.00
C GLY A 108 13.58 7.06 -10.42
N PHE A 109 13.52 6.81 -9.10
CA PHE A 109 12.32 6.30 -8.44
C PHE A 109 11.30 7.43 -8.18
N ASP A 110 10.16 7.35 -8.86
CA ASP A 110 9.06 8.32 -8.77
C ASP A 110 7.74 7.65 -8.36
N GLY A 111 7.64 7.21 -7.10
CA GLY A 111 6.44 6.55 -6.59
C GLY A 111 6.40 6.34 -5.09
N ALA A 112 5.35 5.65 -4.63
CA ALA A 112 5.23 5.21 -3.24
C ALA A 112 6.13 3.99 -2.95
N PRO A 113 6.80 3.89 -1.79
CA PRO A 113 7.72 2.80 -1.50
C PRO A 113 7.10 1.41 -1.46
N TYR A 114 5.80 1.30 -1.15
CA TYR A 114 5.07 0.04 -1.29
C TYR A 114 4.49 -0.10 -2.68
N SER A 115 5.03 -1.05 -3.45
CA SER A 115 4.46 -1.41 -4.74
C SER A 115 3.08 -2.05 -4.58
N ILE A 116 2.09 -1.44 -5.25
CA ILE A 116 0.72 -1.95 -5.40
C ILE A 116 0.50 -2.66 -6.75
N ALA A 117 1.57 -2.92 -7.52
CA ALA A 117 1.48 -3.44 -8.89
C ALA A 117 0.70 -4.77 -8.97
N LYS A 118 0.89 -5.67 -8.00
CA LYS A 118 0.15 -6.94 -7.93
C LYS A 118 -1.35 -6.71 -7.74
N ALA A 119 -1.74 -5.79 -6.84
CA ALA A 119 -3.15 -5.47 -6.62
C ALA A 119 -3.79 -4.83 -7.86
N ARG A 120 -3.06 -3.95 -8.56
CA ARG A 120 -3.50 -3.38 -9.84
C ARG A 120 -3.74 -4.46 -10.89
N SER A 121 -2.75 -5.33 -11.09
CA SER A 121 -2.76 -6.35 -12.13
C SER A 121 -3.82 -7.43 -11.91
N ILE A 122 -3.93 -7.93 -10.68
CA ILE A 122 -4.77 -9.10 -10.39
C ILE A 122 -6.18 -8.71 -9.95
N LEU A 123 -6.31 -7.69 -9.09
CA LEU A 123 -7.62 -7.30 -8.54
C LEU A 123 -8.26 -6.13 -9.30
N GLY A 124 -7.52 -5.46 -10.19
CA GLY A 124 -7.98 -4.21 -10.80
C GLY A 124 -7.99 -3.03 -9.82
N TYR A 125 -7.25 -3.12 -8.71
CA TYR A 125 -7.19 -2.06 -7.70
C TYR A 125 -6.64 -0.77 -8.31
N ALA A 126 -7.35 0.35 -8.14
CA ALA A 126 -6.95 1.65 -8.65
C ALA A 126 -7.26 2.72 -7.59
N PRO A 127 -6.29 3.08 -6.71
CA PRO A 127 -6.52 4.12 -5.72
C PRO A 127 -6.80 5.46 -6.39
N ARG A 128 -7.74 6.22 -5.83
CA ARG A 128 -8.30 7.43 -6.44
C ARG A 128 -8.10 8.69 -5.62
N TYR A 129 -7.72 8.58 -4.35
CA TYR A 129 -7.66 9.72 -3.46
C TYR A 129 -6.21 10.02 -3.09
N SER A 130 -5.82 11.30 -3.22
CA SER A 130 -4.51 11.78 -2.83
C SER A 130 -4.63 12.93 -1.83
N TRP A 131 -3.70 13.02 -0.88
CA TRP A 131 -3.58 14.22 -0.02
C TRP A 131 -3.35 15.50 -0.83
N ARG A 132 -2.83 15.38 -2.06
CA ARG A 132 -2.60 16.51 -2.97
C ARG A 132 -3.88 17.17 -3.45
N ASP A 133 -5.00 16.44 -3.44
CA ASP A 133 -6.31 16.97 -3.80
C ASP A 133 -6.93 17.81 -2.67
N HIS A 134 -6.33 17.80 -1.48
CA HIS A 134 -6.78 18.46 -0.25
C HIS A 134 -5.82 19.57 0.23
N ALA A 135 -4.81 19.93 -0.57
CA ALA A 135 -3.73 20.85 -0.20
C ALA A 135 -3.97 22.31 -0.60
#